data_AF-A0ABD6B585-F1
#
_entry.id   AF-A0ABD6B585-F1
#
_cell.length_a   1.000
_cell.length_b   1.000
_cell.length_c   1.000
_cell.angle_alpha   90.00
_cell.angle_beta   90.00
_cell.angle_gamma   90.00
#
_symmetry.space_group_name_H-M   'P 1'
#
loop_
_entity.id
_entity.type
_entity.pdbx_description
1 polymer ?
#
loop_
_entity_poly.entity_id
_entity_poly.type
_entity_poly.pdbx_seq_one_letter_code
_entity_poly.pdbx_strand_id
1 'polypeptide(L)'
;PDRERASLHPLFAPERAPGNVALVADAVGPTLSPLLDALRAAGNELFETTPAEHDEAMSTIQAKSHAAVLAWALAGDDVREEFHTPVSAGLRDLAATVTDGEARVYADIQDAFGGADAVADAAREIADADDEA
;
A
#
# COMPACT_ATOMS: atom_id res chain seq x y z
N PRO A 1 28.92 -12.02 -5.91
CA PRO A 1 28.90 -11.49 -7.31
C PRO A 1 28.16 -12.41 -8.29
N ASP A 2 28.27 -13.75 -8.16
CA ASP A 2 27.63 -14.68 -9.11
C ASP A 2 26.46 -15.48 -8.47
N ARG A 3 25.50 -14.77 -7.88
CA ARG A 3 24.28 -15.40 -7.33
C ARG A 3 23.07 -14.90 -8.10
N GLU A 4 22.13 -15.80 -8.33
CA GLU A 4 20.82 -15.41 -8.83
C GLU A 4 20.17 -14.43 -7.83
N ARG A 5 19.58 -13.35 -8.35
CA ARG A 5 18.94 -12.31 -7.55
C ARG A 5 17.72 -11.74 -8.27
N ALA A 6 16.63 -11.64 -7.52
CA ALA A 6 15.46 -10.87 -7.87
C ALA A 6 14.83 -10.32 -6.59
N SER A 7 14.14 -9.18 -6.67
CA SER A 7 13.28 -8.68 -5.61
C SER A 7 11.82 -8.95 -5.97
N LEU A 8 11.02 -9.36 -4.98
CA LEU A 8 9.61 -9.69 -5.13
C LEU A 8 8.83 -8.93 -4.06
N HIS A 9 7.79 -8.20 -4.47
CA HIS A 9 6.86 -7.55 -3.55
C HIS A 9 5.42 -7.97 -3.89
N PRO A 10 4.84 -8.92 -3.15
CA PRO A 10 3.41 -9.21 -3.23
C PRO A 10 2.61 -8.00 -2.76
N LEU A 11 1.74 -7.47 -3.62
CA LEU A 11 0.91 -6.30 -3.31
C LEU A 11 -0.41 -6.69 -2.59
N PHE A 12 -0.34 -7.74 -1.77
CA PHE A 12 -1.48 -8.31 -1.06
C PHE A 12 -1.02 -9.03 0.22
N ALA A 13 -1.93 -9.12 1.19
CA ALA A 13 -1.73 -9.94 2.39
C ALA A 13 -1.95 -11.43 2.08
N PRO A 14 -1.32 -12.38 2.81
CA PRO A 14 -1.43 -13.82 2.53
C PRO A 14 -2.86 -14.36 2.36
N GLU A 15 -3.81 -13.85 3.14
CA GLU A 15 -5.22 -14.25 3.14
C GLU A 15 -5.97 -13.80 1.87
N ARG A 16 -5.38 -12.86 1.12
CA ARG A 16 -5.91 -12.27 -0.11
C ARG A 16 -5.20 -12.76 -1.38
N ALA A 17 -4.37 -13.80 -1.27
CA ALA A 17 -3.76 -14.44 -2.41
C ALA A 17 -4.82 -15.15 -3.30
N PRO A 18 -4.60 -15.26 -4.62
CA PRO A 18 -3.47 -14.70 -5.39
C PRO A 18 -3.70 -13.24 -5.80
N GLY A 19 -2.63 -12.56 -6.23
CA GLY A 19 -2.71 -11.18 -6.72
C GLY A 19 -1.47 -10.70 -7.47
N ASN A 20 -1.32 -9.38 -7.57
CA ASN A 20 -0.18 -8.76 -8.26
C ASN A 20 1.11 -8.89 -7.43
N VAL A 21 2.21 -9.25 -8.09
CA VAL A 21 3.54 -9.33 -7.51
C VAL A 21 4.50 -8.49 -8.34
N ALA A 22 5.05 -7.43 -7.76
CA ALA A 22 6.09 -6.65 -8.41
C ALA A 22 7.40 -7.45 -8.42
N LEU A 23 8.05 -7.54 -9.57
CA LEU A 23 9.30 -8.27 -9.78
C LEU A 23 10.39 -7.33 -10.28
N VAL A 24 11.47 -7.19 -9.52
CA VAL A 24 12.73 -6.61 -10.01
C VAL A 24 13.70 -7.75 -10.30
N ALA A 25 13.79 -8.17 -11.56
CA ALA A 25 14.75 -9.17 -11.99
C ALA A 25 16.14 -8.55 -12.18
N ASP A 26 17.19 -9.18 -11.64
CA ASP A 26 18.58 -8.76 -11.86
C ASP A 26 19.43 -9.89 -12.45
N ALA A 27 19.42 -11.06 -11.81
CA ALA A 27 20.09 -12.26 -12.28
C ALA A 27 19.17 -13.46 -12.08
N VAL A 28 18.26 -13.71 -13.02
CA VAL A 28 17.36 -14.87 -12.98
C VAL A 28 18.01 -16.04 -13.73
N GLY A 29 18.08 -17.18 -13.06
CA GLY A 29 18.67 -18.39 -13.63
C GLY A 29 17.86 -19.64 -13.27
N PRO A 30 18.46 -20.84 -13.36
CA PRO A 30 17.76 -22.11 -13.18
C PRO A 30 17.13 -22.29 -11.79
N THR A 31 17.54 -21.51 -10.79
CA THR A 31 16.97 -21.58 -9.44
C THR A 31 15.73 -20.70 -9.30
N LEU A 32 15.77 -19.47 -9.81
CA LEU A 32 14.68 -18.51 -9.71
C LEU A 32 13.59 -18.76 -10.75
N SER A 33 13.91 -19.23 -11.96
CA SER A 33 12.90 -19.45 -13.00
C SER A 33 11.76 -20.39 -12.54
N PRO A 34 12.03 -21.57 -11.94
CA PRO A 34 10.96 -22.44 -11.45
C PRO A 34 10.11 -21.80 -10.33
N LEU A 35 10.70 -20.96 -9.49
CA LEU A 35 9.98 -20.22 -8.45
C LEU A 35 9.00 -19.22 -9.07
N LEU A 36 9.46 -18.43 -10.04
CA LEU A 36 8.62 -17.44 -10.72
C LEU A 36 7.48 -18.12 -11.50
N ASP A 37 7.77 -19.25 -12.13
CA ASP A 37 6.75 -20.05 -12.84
C ASP A 37 5.74 -20.66 -11.88
N ALA A 38 6.17 -21.13 -10.69
CA ALA A 38 5.27 -21.61 -9.66
C ALA A 38 4.34 -20.51 -9.13
N LEU A 39 4.84 -19.29 -8.95
CA LEU A 39 4.01 -18.14 -8.55
C LEU A 39 2.95 -17.80 -9.60
N ARG A 40 3.33 -17.81 -10.89
CA ARG A 40 2.39 -17.62 -12.01
C ARG A 40 1.36 -18.75 -12.07
N ALA A 41 1.79 -20.00 -11.91
CA ALA A 41 0.92 -21.17 -11.91
C ALA A 41 -0.08 -21.16 -10.72
N ALA A 42 0.31 -20.54 -9.60
CA ALA A 42 -0.58 -20.30 -8.47
C ALA A 42 -1.60 -19.15 -8.70
N GLY A 43 -1.58 -18.51 -9.88
CA GLY A 43 -2.53 -17.47 -10.27
C GLY A 43 -2.06 -16.04 -9.98
N ASN A 44 -0.80 -15.83 -9.61
CA ASN A 44 -0.27 -14.49 -9.39
C ASN A 44 0.12 -13.81 -10.71
N GLU A 45 -0.15 -12.52 -10.82
CA GLU A 45 0.32 -11.69 -11.92
C GLU A 45 1.66 -11.07 -11.55
N LEU A 46 2.74 -11.64 -12.09
CA LEU A 46 4.09 -11.11 -11.95
C LEU A 46 4.31 -10.04 -13.01
N PHE A 47 4.50 -8.80 -12.60
CA PHE A 47 4.86 -7.70 -13.50
C PHE A 47 6.28 -7.21 -13.20
N GLU A 48 7.06 -6.95 -14.25
CA GLU A 48 8.44 -6.46 -14.11
C GLU A 48 8.46 -4.95 -13.86
N THR A 49 9.36 -4.52 -12.98
CA THR A 49 9.60 -3.11 -12.66
C THR A 49 11.06 -2.88 -12.27
N THR A 50 11.44 -1.63 -12.05
CA THR A 50 12.73 -1.24 -11.48
C THR A 50 12.57 -0.88 -9.99
N PRO A 51 13.63 -0.91 -9.17
CA PRO A 51 13.54 -0.43 -7.78
C PRO A 51 13.02 1.01 -7.70
N ALA A 52 13.48 1.89 -8.58
CA ALA A 52 13.09 3.30 -8.57
C ALA A 52 11.61 3.50 -8.92
N GLU A 53 11.12 2.85 -9.98
CA GLU A 53 9.71 2.91 -10.38
C GLU A 53 8.80 2.29 -9.31
N HIS A 54 9.21 1.15 -8.75
CA HIS A 54 8.50 0.50 -7.66
C HIS A 54 8.36 1.43 -6.45
N ASP A 55 9.48 2.02 -6.00
CA ASP A 55 9.50 2.85 -4.80
C ASP A 55 8.70 4.15 -5.01
N GLU A 56 8.78 4.77 -6.19
CA GLU A 56 7.96 5.93 -6.57
C GLU A 56 6.46 5.60 -6.57
N ALA A 57 6.08 4.45 -7.15
CA ALA A 57 4.70 3.98 -7.17
C ALA A 57 4.18 3.65 -5.76
N MET A 58 4.98 2.98 -4.92
CA MET A 58 4.60 2.62 -3.55
C MET A 58 4.52 3.84 -2.63
N SER A 59 5.42 4.83 -2.79
CA SER A 59 5.34 6.12 -2.12
C SER A 59 4.02 6.83 -2.42
N THR A 60 3.57 6.78 -3.67
CA THR A 60 2.32 7.44 -4.06
C THR A 60 1.09 6.66 -3.62
N ILE A 61 1.05 5.35 -3.88
CA ILE A 61 -0.17 4.55 -3.70
C ILE A 61 -0.31 4.07 -2.26
N GLN A 62 0.68 3.35 -1.71
CA GLN A 62 0.53 2.73 -0.40
C GLN A 62 0.66 3.76 0.73
N ALA A 63 1.70 4.60 0.70
CA ALA A 63 1.95 5.53 1.81
C ALA A 63 0.83 6.59 1.95
N LYS A 64 0.36 7.17 0.84
CA LYS A 64 -0.74 8.16 0.87
C LYS A 64 -2.08 7.53 1.18
N SER A 65 -2.40 6.34 0.64
CA SER A 65 -3.67 5.66 0.94
C SER A 65 -3.75 5.29 2.42
N HIS A 66 -2.67 4.74 2.99
CA HIS A 66 -2.62 4.42 4.42
C HIS A 66 -2.71 5.70 5.26
N ALA A 67 -1.96 6.75 4.92
CA ALA A 67 -2.02 8.02 5.62
C ALA A 67 -3.44 8.62 5.60
N ALA A 68 -4.13 8.61 4.46
CA ALA A 68 -5.49 9.14 4.34
C ALA A 68 -6.50 8.36 5.20
N VAL A 69 -6.46 7.02 5.15
CA VAL A 69 -7.36 6.17 5.95
C VAL A 69 -7.11 6.33 7.45
N LEU A 70 -5.84 6.38 7.87
CA LEU A 70 -5.49 6.57 9.28
C LEU A 70 -5.80 7.99 9.77
N ALA A 71 -5.54 9.01 8.96
CA ALA A 71 -5.90 10.39 9.28
C ALA A 71 -7.42 10.54 9.44
N TRP A 72 -8.21 9.91 8.58
CA TRP A 72 -9.66 9.85 8.72
C TRP A 72 -10.07 9.17 10.03
N ALA A 73 -9.48 8.02 10.36
CA ALA A 73 -9.80 7.29 11.59
C ALA A 73 -9.42 8.07 12.86
N LEU A 74 -8.30 8.82 12.83
CA LEU A 74 -7.85 9.66 13.94
C LEU A 74 -8.66 10.95 14.08
N ALA A 75 -9.18 11.50 12.98
CA ALA A 75 -10.00 12.70 12.98
C ALA A 75 -11.47 12.43 13.32
N GLY A 76 -11.93 11.18 13.18
CA GLY A 76 -13.30 10.79 13.49
C GLY A 76 -13.57 10.71 14.98
N ASP A 77 -14.72 11.24 15.41
CA ASP A 77 -15.29 10.98 16.74
C ASP A 77 -15.84 9.55 16.84
N ASP A 78 -16.04 9.05 18.06
CA ASP A 78 -16.75 7.78 18.29
C ASP A 78 -18.25 7.98 18.00
N VAL A 79 -18.62 7.72 16.74
CA VAL A 79 -19.98 7.86 16.23
C VAL A 79 -20.71 6.51 16.34
N ARG A 80 -21.97 6.55 16.78
CA ARG A 80 -22.83 5.34 16.83
C ARG A 80 -23.00 4.74 15.44
N GLU A 81 -23.03 3.40 15.38
CA GLU A 81 -23.02 2.64 14.13
C GLU A 81 -24.13 3.05 13.15
N GLU A 82 -25.30 3.41 13.65
CA GLU A 82 -26.47 3.76 12.83
C GLU A 82 -26.30 5.06 12.02
N PHE A 83 -25.29 5.88 12.33
CA PHE A 83 -24.95 7.07 11.56
C PHE A 83 -23.88 6.83 10.50
N HIS A 84 -23.24 5.65 10.49
CA HIS A 84 -22.29 5.35 9.44
C HIS A 84 -23.01 5.25 8.10
N THR A 85 -22.62 6.13 7.18
CA THR A 85 -22.92 5.94 5.76
C THR A 85 -22.09 4.78 5.21
N PRO A 86 -22.49 4.17 4.07
CA PRO A 86 -21.69 3.13 3.42
C PRO A 86 -20.23 3.54 3.17
N VAL A 87 -19.98 4.82 2.90
CA VAL A 87 -18.62 5.36 2.72
C VAL A 87 -17.84 5.32 4.04
N SER A 88 -18.41 5.84 5.13
CA SER A 88 -17.75 5.83 6.43
C SER A 88 -17.59 4.42 7.01
N ALA A 89 -18.51 3.50 6.72
CA ALA A 89 -18.37 2.09 7.07
C ALA A 89 -17.20 1.45 6.31
N GLY A 90 -17.10 1.69 4.99
CA GLY A 90 -15.96 1.21 4.20
C GLY A 90 -14.62 1.78 4.66
N LEU A 91 -14.57 3.06 5.03
CA LEU A 91 -13.34 3.66 5.59
C LEU A 91 -12.97 3.06 6.96
N ARG A 92 -13.96 2.70 7.79
CA ARG A 92 -13.73 1.99 9.05
C ARG A 92 -13.16 0.58 8.83
N ASP A 93 -13.69 -0.16 7.87
CA ASP A 93 -13.16 -1.49 7.51
C ASP A 93 -11.74 -1.42 6.94
N LEU A 94 -11.46 -0.38 6.13
CA LEU A 94 -10.12 -0.09 5.64
C LEU A 94 -9.19 0.29 6.79
N ALA A 95 -9.62 1.13 7.72
CA ALA A 95 -8.82 1.51 8.88
C ALA A 95 -8.49 0.30 9.73
N ALA A 96 -9.48 -0.55 10.03
CA ALA A 96 -9.25 -1.82 10.73
C ALA A 96 -8.21 -2.68 9.99
N THR A 97 -8.37 -2.87 8.68
CA THR A 97 -7.41 -3.60 7.82
C THR A 97 -6.00 -3.01 7.91
N VAL A 98 -5.87 -1.69 7.83
CA VAL A 98 -4.58 -0.99 7.87
C VAL A 98 -3.98 -0.99 9.28
N THR A 99 -4.76 -1.18 10.34
CA THR A 99 -4.24 -1.28 11.72
C THR A 99 -4.01 -2.71 12.22
N ASP A 100 -4.50 -3.72 11.49
CA ASP A 100 -4.37 -5.14 11.87
C ASP A 100 -2.97 -5.71 11.57
N GLY A 101 -2.15 -5.00 10.78
CA GLY A 101 -0.74 -5.36 10.53
C GLY A 101 0.21 -5.00 11.67
N GLU A 102 1.46 -5.46 11.60
CA GLU A 102 2.48 -5.10 12.60
C GLU A 102 2.82 -3.60 12.55
N ALA A 103 2.58 -2.89 13.67
CA ALA A 103 2.86 -1.46 13.84
C ALA A 103 4.25 -1.00 13.36
N ARG A 104 5.27 -1.87 13.43
CA ARG A 104 6.64 -1.59 12.96
C ARG A 104 6.73 -1.43 11.44
N VAL A 105 5.99 -2.23 10.68
CA VAL A 105 5.97 -2.16 9.21
C VAL A 105 5.44 -0.80 8.75
N TYR A 106 4.54 -0.18 9.53
CA TYR A 106 3.99 1.14 9.22
C TYR A 106 4.94 2.29 9.52
N ALA A 107 5.66 2.23 10.65
CA ALA A 107 6.68 3.22 10.96
C ALA A 107 7.75 3.26 9.85
N ASP A 108 8.19 2.09 9.39
CA ASP A 108 9.17 1.97 8.31
C ASP A 108 8.63 2.51 6.96
N ILE A 109 7.34 2.28 6.64
CA ILE A 109 6.70 2.82 5.43
C ILE A 109 6.53 4.35 5.52
N GLN A 110 6.14 4.89 6.67
CA GLN A 110 5.97 6.34 6.84
C GLN A 110 7.32 7.07 6.80
N ASP A 111 8.31 6.56 7.52
CA ASP A 111 9.68 7.13 7.55
C ASP A 111 10.34 7.08 6.16
N ALA A 112 10.04 6.05 5.36
CA ALA A 112 10.58 5.93 4.01
C ALA A 112 9.91 6.86 2.98
N PHE A 113 8.63 7.19 3.14
CA PHE A 113 7.83 7.74 2.03
C PHE A 113 7.06 9.05 2.29
N GLY A 114 7.00 9.56 3.53
CA GLY A 114 6.47 10.90 3.82
C GLY A 114 5.02 11.17 3.40
N GLY A 115 4.18 10.13 3.27
CA GLY A 115 2.84 10.23 2.69
C GLY A 115 1.86 11.09 3.50
N ALA A 116 2.08 11.22 4.82
CA ALA A 116 1.20 11.98 5.71
C ALA A 116 1.18 13.49 5.43
N ASP A 117 2.34 14.10 5.18
CA ASP A 117 2.44 15.54 4.92
C ASP A 117 1.69 15.92 3.64
N ALA A 118 1.86 15.13 2.57
CA ALA A 118 1.17 15.34 1.31
C ALA A 118 -0.36 15.23 1.43
N VAL A 119 -0.86 14.30 2.26
CA VAL A 119 -2.30 14.18 2.54
C VAL A 119 -2.79 15.39 3.34
N ALA A 120 -2.02 15.86 4.32
CA ALA A 120 -2.36 17.03 5.10
C ALA A 120 -2.35 18.34 4.27
N ASP A 121 -1.42 18.48 3.33
CA ASP A 121 -1.40 19.58 2.35
C ASP A 121 -2.66 19.57 1.49
N ALA A 122 -3.03 18.41 0.92
CA ALA A 122 -4.22 18.29 0.09
C ALA A 122 -5.53 18.56 0.87
N ALA A 123 -5.61 18.11 2.13
CA ALA A 123 -6.75 18.40 2.99
C ALA A 123 -6.90 19.90 3.29
N ARG A 124 -5.78 20.62 3.46
CA ARG A 124 -5.77 22.09 3.60
C ARG A 124 -6.23 22.79 2.33
N GLU A 125 -5.72 22.38 1.17
CA GLU A 125 -6.13 22.95 -0.13
C GLU A 125 -7.65 22.83 -0.36
N ILE A 126 -8.25 21.69 0.00
CA ILE A 126 -9.70 21.49 -0.08
C ILE A 126 -10.45 22.46 0.85
N ALA A 127 -9.96 22.66 2.07
CA ALA A 127 -10.59 23.57 3.03
C ALA A 127 -10.49 25.03 2.58
N ASP A 128 -9.31 25.44 2.11
CA ASP A 128 -9.05 26.79 1.62
C ASP A 128 -9.89 27.11 0.36
N ALA A 129 -10.17 26.10 -0.49
CA ALA A 129 -11.01 26.26 -1.66
C ALA A 129 -12.50 26.52 -1.34
N ASP A 130 -12.99 26.10 -0.17
CA ASP A 130 -14.37 26.32 0.27
C ASP A 130 -14.57 27.76 0.82
N ASP A 131 -13.49 28.39 1.30
CA ASP A 131 -13.51 29.77 1.83
C ASP A 131 -13.45 30.85 0.72
N GLU A 132 -13.10 30.50 -0.52
CA GLU A 132 -13.02 31.41 -1.67
C GLU A 132 -14.32 31.53 -2.50
N ALA A 133 -15.39 30.80 -2.15
CA ALA A 133 -16.68 30.75 -2.87
C ALA A 133 -17.81 31.57 -2.20
#